data_AF-A0A3N0A3T4-F1
#
_entry.id   AF-A0A3N0A3T4-F1
#
_cell.length_a   1.000
_cell.length_b   1.000
_cell.length_c   1.000
_cell.angle_alpha   90.00
_cell.angle_beta   90.00
_cell.angle_gamma   90.00
#
_symmetry.space_group_name_H-M   'P 1'
#
loop_
_entity.id
_entity.type
_entity.pdbx_description
1 polymer ?
#
loop_
_entity_poly.entity_id
_entity_poly.type
_entity_poly.pdbx_seq_one_letter_code
_entity_poly.pdbx_strand_id
1 'polypeptide(L)'
;MIYHGVIDLQDPDRIRGGPDDTKVLLSGSFTQDGLSVSKIELRLYHEHTHEKLGQFSLITCYMETDCGPVEMLYDEGFRGDTPLEDAATFITHNLGVSGLVLRSAIALQR
;
A
#
# COMPACT_ATOMS: atom_id res chain seq x y z
N MET A 1 -6.64 -8.99 -16.36
CA MET A 1 -5.21 -8.89 -15.98
C MET A 1 -5.07 -9.67 -14.68
N ILE A 2 -4.30 -10.76 -14.67
CA ILE A 2 -4.20 -11.65 -13.50
C ILE A 2 -3.05 -11.12 -12.63
N TYR A 3 -3.34 -10.82 -11.37
CA TYR A 3 -2.33 -10.36 -10.40
C TYR A 3 -1.54 -11.58 -9.91
N HIS A 4 -0.21 -11.56 -10.04
CA HIS A 4 0.69 -12.66 -9.64
C HIS A 4 1.38 -12.36 -8.29
N GLY A 5 0.62 -11.88 -7.31
CA GLY A 5 1.12 -11.48 -5.99
C GLY A 5 0.12 -11.72 -4.87
N VAL A 6 0.55 -11.51 -3.63
CA VAL A 6 -0.32 -11.59 -2.45
C VAL A 6 -1.11 -10.29 -2.32
N ILE A 7 -2.43 -10.41 -2.16
CA ILE A 7 -3.32 -9.28 -1.87
C ILE A 7 -3.91 -9.50 -0.47
N ASP A 8 -3.43 -8.75 0.51
CA ASP A 8 -3.94 -8.75 1.90
C ASP A 8 -5.01 -7.67 2.07
N LEU A 9 -6.15 -7.90 1.41
CA LEU A 9 -7.38 -7.10 1.53
C LEU A 9 -8.56 -8.04 1.78
N GLN A 10 -9.53 -7.61 2.58
CA GLN A 10 -10.77 -8.38 2.81
C GLN A 10 -11.55 -8.59 1.51
N ASP A 11 -11.57 -7.58 0.65
CA ASP A 11 -12.17 -7.63 -0.68
C ASP A 11 -11.14 -7.16 -1.73
N PRO A 12 -10.47 -8.11 -2.43
CA PRO A 12 -9.49 -7.79 -3.47
C PRO A 12 -10.07 -7.08 -4.70
N ASP A 13 -11.39 -7.13 -4.92
CA ASP A 13 -12.00 -6.49 -6.08
C ASP A 13 -11.97 -4.96 -5.99
N ARG A 14 -11.78 -4.41 -4.79
CA ARG A 14 -11.66 -2.96 -4.52
C ARG A 14 -10.46 -2.31 -5.21
N ILE A 15 -9.43 -3.08 -5.54
CA ILE A 15 -8.23 -2.59 -6.24
C ILE A 15 -8.19 -3.01 -7.72
N ARG A 16 -9.27 -3.63 -8.23
CA ARG A 16 -9.36 -3.98 -9.66
C ARG A 16 -9.44 -2.72 -10.49
N GLY A 17 -8.43 -2.53 -11.35
CA GLY A 17 -8.33 -1.38 -12.24
C GLY A 17 -7.00 -0.63 -12.12
N GLY A 18 -6.26 -0.89 -11.04
CA GLY A 18 -5.03 -0.18 -10.73
C GLY A 18 -5.30 1.12 -9.95
N PRO A 19 -4.25 1.72 -9.38
CA PRO A 19 -4.39 2.88 -8.51
C PRO A 19 -4.67 4.16 -9.29
N ASP A 20 -5.44 5.06 -8.68
CA ASP A 20 -5.66 6.42 -9.14
C ASP A 20 -4.39 7.28 -8.99
N ASP A 21 -3.62 7.05 -7.92
CA ASP A 21 -2.35 7.74 -7.68
C ASP A 21 -1.37 6.85 -6.90
N THR A 22 -0.07 7.14 -7.00
CA THR A 22 1.00 6.37 -6.36
C THR A 22 2.08 7.25 -5.75
N LYS A 23 2.62 6.82 -4.62
CA LYS A 23 3.71 7.52 -3.93
C LYS A 23 4.78 6.54 -3.50
N VAL A 24 5.95 6.63 -4.13
CA VAL A 24 7.11 5.81 -3.75
C VAL A 24 7.64 6.28 -2.40
N LEU A 25 7.66 5.38 -1.42
CA LEU A 25 8.26 5.63 -0.11
C LEU A 25 9.74 5.28 -0.12
N LEU A 26 10.09 4.19 -0.82
CA LEU A 26 11.46 3.73 -0.92
C LEU A 26 11.66 2.92 -2.20
N SER A 27 12.81 3.10 -2.84
CA SER A 27 13.20 2.38 -4.06
C SER A 27 14.69 2.03 -4.01
N GLY A 28 15.03 0.86 -4.49
CA GLY A 28 16.39 0.29 -4.42
C GLY A 28 16.37 -1.07 -3.75
N SER A 29 17.45 -1.83 -3.89
CA SER A 29 17.53 -3.17 -3.31
C SER A 29 18.00 -3.10 -1.87
N PHE A 30 17.21 -3.62 -0.95
CA PHE A 30 17.58 -3.79 0.46
C PHE A 30 17.02 -5.11 0.98
N THR A 31 17.66 -5.66 2.00
CA THR A 31 17.25 -6.91 2.62
C THR A 31 16.90 -6.65 4.08
N GLN A 32 15.74 -7.12 4.51
CA GLN A 32 15.31 -7.06 5.90
C GLN A 32 14.74 -8.43 6.29
N ASP A 33 15.26 -9.03 7.37
CA ASP A 33 14.81 -10.33 7.88
C ASP A 33 14.80 -11.46 6.84
N GLY A 34 15.72 -11.40 5.87
CA GLY A 34 15.86 -12.37 4.79
C GLY A 34 14.96 -12.12 3.57
N LEU A 35 14.07 -11.12 3.62
CA LEU A 35 13.26 -10.68 2.50
C LEU A 35 13.99 -9.59 1.71
N SER A 36 14.19 -9.79 0.41
CA SER A 36 14.74 -8.75 -0.46
C SER A 36 13.63 -7.91 -1.04
N VAL A 37 13.67 -6.60 -0.81
CA VAL A 37 12.67 -5.64 -1.27
C VAL A 37 13.34 -4.69 -2.25
N SER A 38 12.71 -4.45 -3.40
CA SER A 38 13.19 -3.53 -4.44
C SER A 38 12.44 -2.20 -4.47
N LYS A 39 11.20 -2.20 -3.98
CA LYS A 39 10.31 -1.04 -4.01
C LYS A 39 9.23 -1.13 -2.93
N ILE A 40 8.95 0.00 -2.30
CA ILE A 40 7.77 0.23 -1.45
C ILE A 40 7.07 1.49 -1.96
N GLU A 41 5.79 1.39 -2.28
CA GLU A 41 4.97 2.53 -2.62
C GLU A 41 3.61 2.46 -1.94
N LEU A 42 3.04 3.62 -1.65
CA LEU A 42 1.61 3.74 -1.37
C LEU A 42 0.85 3.87 -2.68
N ARG A 43 -0.35 3.33 -2.69
CA ARG A 43 -1.29 3.40 -3.80
C ARG A 43 -2.62 3.90 -3.30
N LEU A 44 -3.17 4.90 -3.98
CA LEU A 44 -4.48 5.46 -3.71
C LEU A 44 -5.49 4.89 -4.70
N TYR A 45 -6.63 4.48 -4.18
CA TYR A 45 -7.82 4.11 -4.93
C TYR A 45 -8.98 4.98 -4.43
N HIS A 46 -9.68 5.61 -5.35
CA HIS A 46 -10.90 6.32 -5.08
C HIS A 46 -12.07 5.35 -5.16
N GLU A 47 -12.81 5.23 -4.06
CA GLU A 47 -13.97 4.35 -4.04
C GLU A 47 -15.24 5.11 -4.40
N HIS A 48 -16.01 5.49 -3.38
CA HIS A 48 -17.26 6.20 -3.54
C HIS A 48 -17.11 7.63 -3.04
N THR A 49 -17.91 8.53 -3.60
CA THR A 49 -18.01 9.91 -3.14
C THR A 49 -19.25 10.05 -2.28
N HIS A 50 -19.08 10.43 -1.02
CA HIS A 50 -20.17 10.73 -0.12
C HIS A 50 -20.54 12.22 -0.21
N GLU A 51 -21.82 12.54 -0.39
CA GLU A 51 -22.30 13.90 -0.69
C GLU A 51 -21.83 14.98 0.31
N LYS A 52 -21.67 14.63 1.59
CA LYS A 52 -21.28 15.57 2.66
C LYS A 52 -19.81 15.53 3.04
N LEU A 53 -19.17 14.38 2.85
CA LEU A 53 -17.81 14.17 3.36
C LEU A 53 -16.81 14.38 2.23
N GLY A 54 -17.10 13.88 1.03
CA GLY A 54 -16.21 13.94 -0.11
C GLY A 54 -15.83 12.53 -0.58
N GLN A 55 -14.74 12.45 -1.32
CA GLN A 55 -14.26 11.20 -1.91
C GLN A 55 -13.62 10.32 -0.84
N PHE A 56 -14.02 9.05 -0.77
CA PHE A 56 -13.40 8.07 0.12
C PHE A 56 -12.13 7.52 -0.54
N SER A 57 -11.08 7.46 0.26
CA SER A 57 -9.77 6.96 -0.13
C SER A 57 -9.58 5.56 0.43
N LEU A 58 -9.12 4.65 -0.41
CA LEU A 58 -8.52 3.39 -0.03
C LEU A 58 -7.02 3.50 -0.33
N ILE A 59 -6.19 3.40 0.71
CA ILE A 59 -4.74 3.45 0.58
C ILE A 59 -4.19 2.06 0.85
N THR A 60 -3.45 1.52 -0.11
CA THR A 60 -2.69 0.27 0.07
C THR A 60 -1.19 0.55 0.08
N CYS A 61 -0.45 -0.37 0.68
CA CYS A 61 1.00 -0.45 0.57
C CYS A 61 1.33 -1.57 -0.42
N TYR A 62 1.97 -1.21 -1.53
CA TYR A 62 2.51 -2.16 -2.49
C TYR A 62 4.02 -2.32 -2.30
N MET A 63 4.47 -3.56 -2.30
CA MET A 63 5.87 -3.93 -2.12
C MET A 63 6.30 -4.92 -3.19
N GLU A 64 7.42 -4.65 -3.83
CA GLU A 64 8.08 -5.60 -4.73
C GLU A 64 9.14 -6.36 -3.95
N THR A 65 9.04 -7.69 -3.95
CA THR A 65 9.97 -8.58 -3.24
C THR A 65 10.50 -9.69 -4.14
N ASP A 66 11.55 -10.35 -3.70
CA ASP A 66 12.09 -11.57 -4.34
C ASP A 66 11.13 -12.78 -4.30
N CYS A 67 10.12 -12.74 -3.43
CA CYS A 67 9.07 -13.76 -3.32
C CYS A 67 7.80 -13.41 -4.13
N GLY A 68 7.81 -12.28 -4.85
CA GLY A 68 6.67 -11.73 -5.58
C GLY A 68 6.13 -10.44 -4.95
N PRO A 69 5.22 -9.73 -5.65
CA PRO A 69 4.64 -8.51 -5.12
C PRO A 69 3.62 -8.79 -4.02
N VAL A 70 3.55 -7.88 -3.05
CA VAL A 70 2.55 -7.88 -1.97
C VAL A 70 1.83 -6.55 -1.98
N GLU A 71 0.50 -6.57 -1.93
CA GLU A 71 -0.32 -5.39 -1.75
C GLU A 71 -1.24 -5.57 -0.53
N MET A 72 -1.18 -4.65 0.42
CA MET A 72 -1.91 -4.76 1.68
C MET A 72 -2.67 -3.48 1.98
N LEU A 73 -3.84 -3.58 2.62
CA LEU A 73 -4.54 -2.41 3.16
C LEU A 73 -3.62 -1.65 4.14
N TYR A 74 -3.43 -0.36 3.90
CA TYR A 74 -2.74 0.53 4.81
C TYR A 74 -3.74 1.35 5.63
N ASP A 75 -4.64 2.05 4.94
CA ASP A 75 -5.64 2.92 5.56
C ASP A 75 -6.85 3.10 4.63
N GLU A 76 -8.01 3.44 5.19
CA GLU A 76 -9.22 3.73 4.42
C GLU A 76 -10.11 4.79 5.08
N GLY A 77 -10.99 5.40 4.29
CA GLY A 77 -12.00 6.35 4.75
C GLY A 77 -11.88 7.73 4.12
N PHE A 78 -12.54 8.73 4.71
CA PHE A 78 -12.41 10.11 4.29
C PHE A 78 -11.13 10.73 4.85
N ARG A 79 -10.19 11.10 3.96
CA ARG A 79 -8.82 11.51 4.31
C ARG A 79 -8.43 12.90 3.80
N GLY A 80 -9.42 13.71 3.42
CA GLY A 80 -9.19 15.08 2.94
C GLY A 80 -8.62 15.11 1.51
N ASP A 81 -7.95 16.22 1.18
CA ASP A 81 -7.54 16.54 -0.20
C ASP A 81 -6.19 15.92 -0.59
N THR A 82 -5.34 15.58 0.38
CA THR A 82 -3.97 15.06 0.16
C THR A 82 -3.70 13.73 0.85
N PRO A 83 -4.61 12.74 0.74
CA PRO A 83 -4.61 11.55 1.58
C PRO A 83 -3.33 10.71 1.43
N LEU A 84 -2.78 10.64 0.22
CA LEU A 84 -1.60 9.87 -0.09
C LEU A 84 -0.31 10.50 0.48
N GLU A 85 -0.22 11.84 0.45
CA GLU A 85 0.97 12.57 0.91
C GLU A 85 1.03 12.67 2.43
N ASP A 86 -0.14 12.78 3.07
CA ASP A 86 -0.27 12.73 4.51
C ASP A 86 0.12 11.35 5.04
N ALA A 87 -0.35 10.28 4.38
CA ALA A 87 0.03 8.90 4.70
C ALA A 87 1.55 8.67 4.51
N ALA A 88 2.11 9.11 3.38
CA ALA A 88 3.54 8.98 3.12
C ALA A 88 4.38 9.71 4.18
N THR A 89 4.01 10.95 4.49
CA THR A 89 4.66 11.77 5.51
C THR A 89 4.60 11.11 6.88
N PHE A 90 3.42 10.59 7.27
CA PHE A 90 3.25 9.90 8.54
C PHE A 90 4.16 8.67 8.66
N ILE A 91 4.23 7.85 7.60
CA ILE A 91 5.06 6.65 7.57
C ILE A 91 6.54 7.01 7.67
N THR A 92 7.02 7.96 6.88
CA THR A 92 8.45 8.29 6.85
C THR A 92 8.93 9.00 8.11
N HIS A 93 8.07 9.77 8.77
CA HIS A 93 8.46 10.56 9.95
C HIS A 93 8.16 9.87 11.29
N ASN A 94 7.18 8.98 11.37
CA ASN A 94 6.71 8.43 12.65
C ASN A 94 6.77 6.91 12.74
N LEU A 95 6.27 6.21 11.72
CA LEU A 95 6.11 4.74 11.81
C LEU A 95 7.38 3.97 11.40
N GLY A 96 8.09 4.50 10.40
CA GLY A 96 9.19 3.81 9.73
C GLY A 96 8.69 2.77 8.72
N VAL A 97 9.47 2.58 7.65
CA VAL A 97 9.18 1.61 6.57
C VAL A 97 9.35 0.15 7.01
N SER A 98 10.13 -0.10 8.06
CA SER A 98 10.42 -1.44 8.58
C SER A 98 9.16 -2.19 9.04
N GLY A 99 8.17 -1.49 9.59
CA GLY A 99 6.89 -2.07 9.99
C GLY A 99 6.05 -2.54 8.80
N LEU A 100 6.15 -1.87 7.65
CA LEU A 100 5.49 -2.31 6.41
C LEU A 100 6.14 -3.57 5.86
N VAL A 101 7.48 -3.64 5.91
CA VAL A 101 8.24 -4.81 5.47
C VAL A 101 7.90 -6.03 6.32
N LEU A 102 7.85 -5.89 7.64
CA LEU A 102 7.48 -6.99 8.54
C LEU A 102 6.07 -7.52 8.26
N ARG A 103 5.09 -6.64 8.06
CA ARG A 103 3.72 -7.05 7.70
C ARG A 103 3.69 -7.80 6.35
N SER A 104 4.45 -7.33 5.38
CA SER A 104 4.57 -7.97 4.07
C SER A 104 5.19 -9.36 4.17
N ALA A 105 6.25 -9.51 4.97
CA ALA A 105 6.89 -10.80 5.23
C ALA A 105 5.91 -11.80 5.88
N ILE A 106 5.07 -11.35 6.81
CA ILE A 106 4.03 -12.18 7.43
C ILE A 106 2.97 -12.58 6.39
N ALA A 107 2.55 -11.67 5.51
CA ALA A 107 1.55 -11.94 4.47
C ALA A 107 2.06 -12.99 3.45
N LEU A 108 3.35 -12.96 3.09
CA LEU A 108 3.99 -13.93 2.19
C LEU A 108 4.16 -15.34 2.80
N GLN A 109 4.11 -15.46 4.13
CA GLN A 109 4.24 -16.75 4.82
C GLN A 109 2.91 -17.48 5.04
N ARG A 110 1.78 -16.86 4.67
CA ARG A 110 0.44 -17.45 4.78
C ARG A 110 0.06 -18.19 3.50
#